data_AF-A0A519LTD6-F1
#
_entry.id   AF-A0A519LTD6-F1
#
_cell.length_a   1.000
_cell.length_b   1.000
_cell.length_c   1.000
_cell.angle_alpha   90.00
_cell.angle_beta   90.00
_cell.angle_gamma   90.00
#
_symmetry.space_group_name_H-M   'P 1'
#
loop_
_entity.id
_entity.type
_entity.pdbx_description
1 polymer ?
#
loop_
_entity_poly.entity_id
_entity_poly.type
_entity_poly.pdbx_seq_one_letter_code
_entity_poly.pdbx_strand_id
1 'polypeptide(L)'
;AAFEALQEMNQVGQMMERLGTPRAPAASGVDSPPAAAARQHASGLGQTLSMEVVALMVDNIARDARLLWPVQQFVRAMEPALLQLALADPRFFSHKEHPARRLLQDITDRSQAFDSVEAAGFQSFMRSLMNIAGPLSTATIEGPDDFEQVLQQLHAKWAESEKARKQERQRAIEALQHAEQRHLLAAKVSRDIWLLPDIDKVPDPILRFLLGPWAKVVAQARLTDTSGSTDPGRYQELVEALIWSAQPELTRMNTGRLARLLPKLLPKLREGLASIDYPPDRTEAVFELLMQLHQQAFKPGPRPATPRTAAPAGTPAAVSAAPAPPPPPPAPDEDDEPWVAPSEAKESGFMEASQAPESESPLPALAAPAEGEPGTPALAVGSWVNLLVAGRWERTQLSWIGSNGTFFLFTSASGRTQSMTLRLVDRLIQQGAMHVLAQQTVVDGALDAVAQAAMRNSVESRL
;
A
#
# COMPACT_ATOMS: atom_id res chain seq x y z
N ALA A 1 -25.35 0.26 6.79
CA ALA A 1 -24.19 0.60 5.94
C ALA A 1 -24.50 1.68 4.88
N ALA A 2 -25.03 1.36 3.69
CA ALA A 2 -25.23 2.38 2.63
C ALA A 2 -26.33 3.42 2.96
N PHE A 3 -27.36 3.02 3.70
CA PHE A 3 -28.44 3.93 4.12
C PHE A 3 -28.02 4.86 5.27
N GLU A 4 -27.16 4.37 6.18
CA GLU A 4 -26.54 5.20 7.22
C GLU A 4 -25.56 6.21 6.61
N ALA A 5 -24.78 5.80 5.61
CA ALA A 5 -23.90 6.72 4.89
C ALA A 5 -24.66 7.87 4.20
N LEU A 6 -25.84 7.58 3.62
CA LEU A 6 -26.70 8.60 3.00
C LEU A 6 -27.39 9.52 4.03
N GLN A 7 -27.77 8.99 5.20
CA GLN A 7 -28.26 9.84 6.30
C GLN A 7 -27.16 10.72 6.90
N GLU A 8 -25.94 10.22 7.00
CA GLU A 8 -24.78 11.00 7.43
C GLU A 8 -24.43 12.11 6.42
N MET A 9 -24.52 11.85 5.11
CA MET A 9 -24.33 12.86 4.06
C MET A 9 -25.36 14.01 4.14
N ASN A 10 -26.63 13.69 4.39
CA ASN A 10 -27.68 14.71 4.53
C ASN A 10 -27.54 15.57 5.79
N GLN A 11 -27.09 14.97 6.91
CA GLN A 11 -26.89 15.71 8.15
C GLN A 11 -25.69 16.66 8.06
N VAL A 12 -24.61 16.25 7.41
CA VAL A 12 -23.45 17.11 7.15
C VAL A 12 -23.83 18.24 6.19
N GLY A 13 -24.61 17.96 5.14
CA GLY A 13 -25.15 18.99 4.24
C GLY A 13 -26.00 20.04 4.95
N GLN A 14 -26.91 19.62 5.84
CA GLN A 14 -27.76 20.54 6.62
C GLN A 14 -26.98 21.32 7.69
N MET A 15 -25.92 20.75 8.27
CA MET A 15 -25.04 21.47 9.19
C MET A 15 -24.13 22.47 8.46
N MET A 16 -23.69 22.14 7.24
CA MET A 16 -22.94 23.06 6.37
C MET A 16 -23.82 24.22 5.86
N GLU A 17 -25.10 23.98 5.57
CA GLU A 17 -26.06 25.05 5.22
C GLU A 17 -26.25 26.08 6.34
N ARG A 18 -26.20 25.63 7.60
CA ARG A 18 -26.28 26.51 8.78
C ARG A 18 -25.03 27.36 9.00
N LEU A 19 -23.87 26.89 8.55
CA LEU A 19 -22.61 27.65 8.56
C LEU A 19 -22.47 28.56 7.33
N GLY A 20 -23.17 28.24 6.23
CA GLY A 20 -23.06 28.90 4.94
C GLY A 20 -24.13 29.95 4.60
N THR A 21 -25.12 30.22 5.47
CA THR A 21 -26.19 31.18 5.12
C THR A 21 -25.73 32.64 5.25
N PRO A 22 -25.67 33.44 4.16
CA PRO A 22 -25.45 34.88 4.26
C PRO A 22 -26.75 35.56 4.69
N ARG A 23 -26.70 36.42 5.70
CA ARG A 23 -27.86 37.17 6.19
C ARG A 23 -28.31 38.21 5.15
N ALA A 24 -29.54 38.09 4.65
CA ALA A 24 -30.18 39.09 3.78
C ALA A 24 -30.46 40.41 4.56
N PRO A 25 -30.47 41.59 3.89
CA PRO A 25 -30.56 42.87 4.56
C PRO A 25 -32.01 43.20 4.92
N ALA A 26 -32.31 43.31 6.22
CA ALA A 26 -33.54 43.90 6.71
C ALA A 26 -33.36 45.42 6.85
N ALA A 27 -34.33 46.18 6.35
CA ALA A 27 -34.35 47.63 6.31
C ALA A 27 -34.31 48.27 7.71
N SER A 28 -33.42 49.26 7.84
CA SER A 28 -33.48 50.47 8.68
C SER A 28 -34.33 50.42 9.95
N GLY A 29 -33.67 50.13 11.06
CA GLY A 29 -34.04 50.51 12.42
C GLY A 29 -32.76 50.60 13.24
N VAL A 30 -32.54 51.73 13.90
CA VAL A 30 -31.31 52.05 14.65
C VAL A 30 -31.09 51.04 15.77
N ASP A 31 -30.20 50.08 15.55
CA ASP A 31 -29.44 49.40 16.61
C ASP A 31 -28.22 48.69 16.01
N SER A 32 -27.03 49.01 16.53
CA SER A 32 -25.74 48.56 16.02
C SER A 32 -25.44 47.09 16.39
N PRO A 33 -24.76 46.29 15.53
CA PRO A 33 -24.35 44.92 15.83
C PRO A 33 -23.04 44.85 16.66
N PRO A 34 -22.81 43.76 17.42
CA PRO A 34 -21.66 43.63 18.32
C PRO A 34 -20.28 43.47 17.63
N ALA A 35 -20.24 43.28 16.31
CA ALA A 35 -18.98 43.19 15.55
C ALA A 35 -18.26 44.55 15.39
N ALA A 36 -18.96 45.68 15.58
CA ALA A 36 -18.35 47.01 15.56
C ALA A 36 -17.80 47.44 16.94
N ALA A 37 -18.28 46.83 18.04
CA ALA A 37 -17.87 47.18 19.40
C ALA A 37 -16.46 46.68 19.76
N ALA A 38 -16.00 45.60 19.12
CA ALA A 38 -14.63 45.10 19.29
C ALA A 38 -13.55 45.98 18.62
N ARG A 39 -13.95 46.89 17.72
CA ARG A 39 -13.02 47.82 17.05
C ARG A 39 -12.81 49.14 17.82
N GLN A 40 -13.59 49.39 18.88
CA GLN A 40 -13.61 50.69 19.56
C GLN A 40 -12.88 50.74 20.91
N HIS A 41 -12.17 49.66 21.28
CA HIS A 41 -11.31 49.63 22.48
C HIS A 41 -9.87 49.22 22.15
N ALA A 42 -9.31 49.69 21.03
CA ALA A 42 -7.90 49.49 20.70
C ALA A 42 -7.03 50.55 21.41
N SER A 43 -6.68 50.30 22.66
CA SER A 43 -5.66 51.09 23.37
C SER A 43 -4.27 50.53 23.05
N GLY A 44 -3.74 50.89 21.87
CA GLY A 44 -2.31 50.80 21.53
C GLY A 44 -2.02 50.30 20.11
N LEU A 45 -1.11 50.99 19.40
CA LEU A 45 -0.59 50.60 18.07
C LEU A 45 -0.09 49.14 18.01
N GLY A 46 0.36 48.59 19.14
CA GLY A 46 0.76 47.19 19.24
C GLY A 46 -0.41 46.20 19.12
N GLN A 47 -1.60 46.54 19.64
CA GLN A 47 -2.78 45.66 19.53
C GLN A 47 -3.32 45.62 18.10
N THR A 48 -3.36 46.77 17.43
CA THR A 48 -3.80 46.83 16.02
C THR A 48 -2.86 46.04 15.11
N LEU A 49 -1.54 46.13 15.35
CA LEU A 49 -0.55 45.36 14.61
C LEU A 49 -0.69 43.85 14.87
N SER A 50 -0.86 43.43 16.13
CA SER A 50 -1.09 42.02 16.47
C SER A 50 -2.33 41.44 15.78
N MET A 51 -3.42 42.22 15.71
CA MET A 51 -4.65 41.81 15.02
C MET A 51 -4.43 41.64 13.51
N GLU A 52 -3.73 42.58 12.86
CA GLU A 52 -3.39 42.49 11.44
C GLU A 52 -2.50 41.29 11.13
N VAL A 53 -1.52 40.98 11.99
CA VAL A 53 -0.64 39.82 11.82
C VAL A 53 -1.42 38.51 11.91
N VAL A 54 -2.35 38.38 12.87
CA VAL A 54 -3.23 37.20 12.97
C VAL A 54 -4.10 37.05 11.73
N ALA A 55 -4.78 38.12 11.31
CA ALA A 55 -5.63 38.10 10.13
C ALA A 55 -4.86 37.69 8.87
N LEU A 56 -3.65 38.24 8.67
CA LEU A 56 -2.80 37.88 7.54
C LEU A 56 -2.30 36.43 7.62
N MET A 57 -1.96 35.95 8.82
CA MET A 57 -1.53 34.56 9.02
C MET A 57 -2.68 33.58 8.71
N VAL A 58 -3.88 33.83 9.22
CA VAL A 58 -5.07 33.00 8.95
C VAL A 58 -5.44 33.03 7.47
N ASP A 59 -5.41 34.20 6.83
CA ASP A 59 -5.72 34.33 5.40
C ASP A 59 -4.67 33.62 4.53
N ASN A 60 -3.38 33.70 4.87
CA ASN A 60 -2.33 32.97 4.15
C ASN A 60 -2.50 31.45 4.29
N ILE A 61 -2.76 30.94 5.50
CA ILE A 61 -3.00 29.50 5.70
C ILE A 61 -4.27 29.09 4.94
N ALA A 62 -5.36 29.83 5.07
CA ALA A 62 -6.64 29.49 4.45
C ALA A 62 -6.68 29.66 2.92
N ARG A 63 -5.68 30.31 2.31
CA ARG A 63 -5.49 30.40 0.85
C ARG A 63 -4.53 29.36 0.30
N ASP A 64 -3.87 28.57 1.14
CA ASP A 64 -2.99 27.52 0.66
C ASP A 64 -3.80 26.46 -0.11
N ALA A 65 -3.48 26.31 -1.39
CA ALA A 65 -4.15 25.42 -2.32
C ALA A 65 -3.96 23.93 -1.96
N ARG A 66 -3.01 23.58 -1.08
CA ARG A 66 -2.81 22.22 -0.59
C ARG A 66 -3.85 21.82 0.45
N LEU A 67 -4.49 22.78 1.10
CA LEU A 67 -5.56 22.51 2.07
C LEU A 67 -6.89 22.34 1.36
N LEU A 68 -7.64 21.31 1.72
CA LEU A 68 -9.00 21.13 1.22
C LEU A 68 -9.91 22.24 1.76
N TRP A 69 -10.88 22.66 0.94
CA TRP A 69 -11.79 23.77 1.24
C TRP A 69 -12.44 23.69 2.65
N PRO A 70 -12.91 22.53 3.14
CA PRO A 70 -13.48 22.45 4.50
C PRO A 70 -12.47 22.78 5.61
N VAL A 71 -11.19 22.46 5.42
CA VAL A 71 -10.11 22.77 6.36
C VAL A 71 -9.79 24.25 6.32
N GLN A 72 -9.76 24.87 5.13
CA GLN A 72 -9.59 26.32 4.98
C GLN A 72 -10.69 27.09 5.74
N GLN A 73 -11.95 26.64 5.63
CA GLN A 73 -13.06 27.26 6.37
C GLN A 73 -12.92 27.08 7.88
N PHE A 74 -12.47 25.91 8.33
CA PHE A 74 -12.21 25.67 9.75
C PHE A 74 -11.14 26.62 10.29
N VAL A 75 -10.03 26.80 9.57
CA VAL A 75 -8.95 27.73 9.96
C VAL A 75 -9.47 29.17 10.03
N ARG A 76 -10.30 29.61 9.07
CA ARG A 76 -10.96 30.93 9.12
C ARG A 76 -11.88 31.07 10.32
N ALA A 77 -12.64 30.02 10.66
CA ALA A 77 -13.53 30.04 11.83
C ALA A 77 -12.77 30.13 13.16
N MET A 78 -11.47 29.81 13.20
CA MET A 78 -10.62 29.98 14.38
C MET A 78 -10.08 31.40 14.56
N GLU A 79 -10.22 32.29 13.58
CA GLU A 79 -9.72 33.66 13.63
C GLU A 79 -10.12 34.43 14.90
N PRO A 80 -11.41 34.40 15.36
CA PRO A 80 -11.81 35.13 16.55
C PRO A 80 -11.10 34.64 17.82
N ALA A 81 -10.82 33.34 17.92
CA ALA A 81 -10.11 32.75 19.05
C ALA A 81 -8.63 33.14 19.06
N LEU A 82 -8.00 33.13 17.88
CA LEU A 82 -6.60 33.54 17.70
C LEU A 82 -6.40 35.04 17.96
N LEU A 83 -7.37 35.88 17.60
CA LEU A 83 -7.35 37.32 17.91
C LEU A 83 -7.39 37.57 19.42
N GLN A 84 -8.28 36.88 20.15
CA GLN A 84 -8.35 36.97 21.61
C GLN A 84 -7.04 36.50 22.25
N LEU A 85 -6.49 35.37 21.78
CA LEU A 85 -5.21 34.85 22.25
C LEU A 85 -4.05 35.82 22.01
N ALA A 86 -3.98 36.45 20.84
CA ALA A 86 -2.90 37.39 20.51
C ALA A 86 -2.86 38.62 21.43
N LEU A 87 -4.01 39.00 22.00
CA LEU A 87 -4.12 40.06 23.00
C LEU A 87 -3.76 39.55 24.42
N ALA A 88 -4.08 38.30 24.72
CA ALA A 88 -3.83 37.67 26.02
C ALA A 88 -2.36 37.21 26.21
N ASP A 89 -1.72 36.66 25.17
CA ASP A 89 -0.35 36.13 25.22
C ASP A 89 0.48 36.56 23.99
N PRO A 90 1.34 37.60 24.12
CA PRO A 90 2.25 38.03 23.06
C PRO A 90 3.25 36.96 22.59
N ARG A 91 3.51 35.93 23.41
CA ARG A 91 4.41 34.82 23.05
C ARG A 91 3.91 34.01 21.88
N PHE A 92 2.62 34.10 21.56
CA PHE A 92 2.03 33.54 20.36
C PHE A 92 2.84 33.85 19.10
N PHE A 93 3.44 35.05 18.98
CA PHE A 93 4.19 35.43 17.78
C PHE A 93 5.67 34.99 17.78
N SER A 94 6.29 34.85 18.94
CA SER A 94 7.73 34.56 19.04
C SER A 94 8.02 33.07 19.25
N HIS A 95 7.18 32.34 19.98
CA HIS A 95 7.42 30.93 20.29
C HIS A 95 6.83 30.02 19.22
N LYS A 96 7.68 29.23 18.55
CA LYS A 96 7.23 28.25 17.53
C LYS A 96 6.41 27.11 18.16
N GLU A 97 6.72 26.75 19.40
CA GLU A 97 6.07 25.70 20.18
C GLU A 97 4.76 26.14 20.85
N HIS A 98 4.25 27.34 20.56
CA HIS A 98 3.03 27.83 21.19
C HIS A 98 1.83 26.89 20.90
N PRO A 99 0.98 26.53 21.89
CA PRO A 99 -0.10 25.55 21.70
C PRO A 99 -1.02 25.85 20.52
N ALA A 100 -1.42 27.11 20.33
CA ALA A 100 -2.22 27.52 19.17
C ALA A 100 -1.50 27.36 17.82
N ARG A 101 -0.19 27.58 17.76
CA ARG A 101 0.60 27.34 16.54
C ARG A 101 0.75 25.86 16.26
N ARG A 102 1.02 25.06 17.29
CA ARG A 102 1.05 23.60 17.21
C ARG A 102 -0.29 23.04 16.74
N LEU A 103 -1.41 23.57 17.24
CA LEU A 103 -2.74 23.19 16.77
C LEU A 103 -2.92 23.46 15.27
N LEU A 104 -2.61 24.66 14.79
CA LEU A 104 -2.70 24.98 13.36
C LEU A 104 -1.76 24.12 12.50
N GLN A 105 -0.53 23.90 12.97
CA GLN A 105 0.44 23.01 12.34
C GLN A 105 -0.12 21.60 12.19
N ASP A 106 -0.58 20.99 13.28
CA ASP A 106 -1.02 19.61 13.25
C ASP A 106 -2.28 19.41 12.39
N ILE A 107 -3.19 20.40 12.40
CA ILE A 107 -4.38 20.41 11.53
C ILE A 107 -3.95 20.45 10.06
N THR A 108 -3.07 21.39 9.71
CA THR A 108 -2.65 21.59 8.32
C THR A 108 -1.81 20.40 7.82
N ASP A 109 -0.85 19.92 8.61
CA ASP A 109 -0.03 18.74 8.28
C ASP A 109 -0.87 17.48 8.10
N ARG A 110 -1.82 17.23 9.01
CA ARG A 110 -2.71 16.07 8.89
C ARG A 110 -3.66 16.19 7.71
N SER A 111 -4.12 17.40 7.39
CA SER A 111 -5.01 17.61 6.24
C SER A 111 -4.34 17.35 4.89
N GLN A 112 -3.03 17.57 4.78
CA GLN A 112 -2.27 17.33 3.54
C GLN A 112 -2.21 15.85 3.15
N ALA A 113 -2.50 14.94 4.08
CA ALA A 113 -2.58 13.52 3.81
C ALA A 113 -3.81 13.16 2.93
N PHE A 114 -4.79 14.05 2.81
CA PHE A 114 -5.99 13.88 1.99
C PHE A 114 -5.88 14.71 0.70
N ASP A 115 -6.30 14.11 -0.40
CA ASP A 115 -6.35 14.73 -1.73
C ASP A 115 -7.74 15.24 -2.12
N SER A 116 -8.78 14.75 -1.45
CA SER A 116 -10.19 15.06 -1.74
C SER A 116 -11.06 14.96 -0.48
N VAL A 117 -12.28 15.49 -0.55
CA VAL A 117 -13.26 15.42 0.56
C VAL A 117 -13.88 14.02 0.66
N GLU A 118 -13.82 13.28 -0.44
CA GLU A 118 -14.27 11.90 -0.60
C GLU A 118 -13.20 10.89 -0.13
N ALA A 119 -11.97 11.35 0.13
CA ALA A 119 -10.89 10.51 0.60
C ALA A 119 -11.28 9.75 1.89
N ALA A 120 -10.93 8.47 1.94
CA ALA A 120 -11.21 7.64 3.10
C ALA A 120 -10.60 8.28 4.37
N GLY A 121 -11.40 8.39 5.43
CA GLY A 121 -10.98 8.96 6.71
C GLY A 121 -11.08 10.49 6.82
N PHE A 122 -11.25 11.24 5.72
CA PHE A 122 -11.35 12.71 5.78
C PHE A 122 -12.54 13.19 6.63
N GLN A 123 -13.70 12.57 6.44
CA GLN A 123 -14.92 12.90 7.20
C GLN A 123 -14.75 12.63 8.71
N SER A 124 -14.07 11.55 9.08
CA SER A 124 -13.76 11.23 10.48
C SER A 124 -12.80 12.26 11.09
N PHE A 125 -11.78 12.66 10.32
CA PHE A 125 -10.85 13.74 10.70
C PHE A 125 -11.59 15.07 10.93
N MET A 126 -12.40 15.52 9.96
CA MET A 126 -13.17 16.76 10.10
C MET A 126 -14.15 16.71 11.27
N ARG A 127 -14.85 15.59 11.49
CA ARG A 127 -15.73 15.40 12.64
C ARG A 127 -14.97 15.51 13.97
N SER A 128 -13.78 14.92 14.06
CA SER A 128 -12.91 15.06 15.23
C SER A 128 -12.49 16.51 15.47
N LEU A 129 -12.12 17.24 14.40
CA LEU A 129 -11.76 18.66 14.49
C LEU A 129 -12.92 19.52 14.96
N MET A 130 -14.09 19.38 14.33
CA MET A 130 -15.28 20.16 14.66
C MET A 130 -15.75 19.88 16.10
N ASN A 131 -15.69 18.64 16.56
CA ASN A 131 -16.16 18.28 17.90
C ASN A 131 -15.21 18.74 19.02
N ILE A 132 -13.89 18.71 18.79
CA ILE A 132 -12.89 18.98 19.84
C ILE A 132 -12.39 20.42 19.77
N ALA A 133 -12.01 20.91 18.59
CA ALA A 133 -11.45 22.25 18.39
C ALA A 133 -12.49 23.29 17.94
N GLY A 134 -13.62 22.87 17.35
CA GLY A 134 -14.72 23.76 16.97
C GLY A 134 -15.21 24.68 18.10
N PRO A 135 -15.35 24.22 19.36
CA PRO A 135 -15.77 25.08 20.48
C PRO A 135 -14.90 26.33 20.70
N LEU A 136 -13.61 26.30 20.32
CA LEU A 136 -12.72 27.47 20.42
C LEU A 136 -13.23 28.66 19.61
N SER A 137 -13.93 28.44 18.48
CA SER A 137 -14.43 29.53 17.62
C SER A 137 -15.44 30.44 18.31
N THR A 138 -16.13 29.93 19.33
CA THR A 138 -17.21 30.62 20.04
C THR A 138 -16.89 30.86 21.52
N ALA A 139 -15.80 30.29 22.03
CA ALA A 139 -15.39 30.43 23.41
C ALA A 139 -14.73 31.79 23.68
N THR A 140 -14.83 32.24 24.93
CA THR A 140 -13.97 33.30 25.44
C THR A 140 -12.62 32.69 25.76
N ILE A 141 -11.54 33.22 25.16
CA ILE A 141 -10.19 32.71 25.34
C ILE A 141 -9.49 33.51 26.42
N GLU A 142 -9.07 32.83 27.50
CA GLU A 142 -8.37 33.47 28.63
C GLU A 142 -6.85 33.39 28.46
N GLY A 143 -6.35 32.38 27.75
CA GLY A 143 -4.92 32.20 27.56
C GLY A 143 -4.53 30.98 26.73
N PRO A 144 -3.24 30.59 26.76
CA PRO A 144 -2.73 29.45 25.99
C PRO A 144 -3.28 28.09 26.44
N ASP A 145 -3.71 27.97 27.71
CA ASP A 145 -4.20 26.72 28.31
C ASP A 145 -5.45 26.17 27.58
N ASP A 146 -6.32 27.06 27.07
CA ASP A 146 -7.51 26.69 26.29
C ASP A 146 -7.13 25.90 25.02
N PHE A 147 -6.06 26.33 24.35
CA PHE A 147 -5.54 25.66 23.16
C PHE A 147 -4.76 24.40 23.52
N GLU A 148 -4.04 24.39 24.65
CA GLU A 148 -3.31 23.21 25.11
C GLU A 148 -4.25 22.04 25.43
N GLN A 149 -5.37 22.31 26.11
CA GLN A 149 -6.36 21.28 26.41
C GLN A 149 -6.97 20.66 25.14
N VAL A 150 -7.31 21.50 24.16
CA VAL A 150 -7.84 21.04 22.86
C VAL A 150 -6.80 20.23 22.09
N LEU A 151 -5.53 20.67 22.10
CA LEU A 151 -4.43 19.97 21.46
C LEU A 151 -4.23 18.58 22.07
N GLN A 152 -4.22 18.47 23.40
CA GLN A 152 -4.11 17.19 24.11
C GLN A 152 -5.27 16.24 23.79
N GLN A 153 -6.52 16.75 23.73
CA GLN A 153 -7.69 15.94 23.38
C GLN A 153 -7.62 15.43 21.93
N LEU A 154 -7.19 16.29 20.99
CA LEU A 154 -7.00 15.87 19.59
C LEU A 154 -5.89 14.83 19.47
N HIS A 155 -4.73 15.04 20.11
CA HIS A 155 -3.63 14.08 20.12
C HIS A 155 -4.06 12.74 20.70
N ALA A 156 -4.80 12.74 21.81
CA ALA A 156 -5.33 11.50 22.39
C ALA A 156 -6.26 10.77 21.40
N LYS A 157 -7.17 11.52 20.74
CA LYS A 157 -8.08 10.92 19.77
C LYS A 157 -7.36 10.37 18.54
N TRP A 158 -6.32 11.06 18.10
CA TRP A 158 -5.51 10.69 16.96
C TRP A 158 -4.57 9.52 17.27
N ALA A 159 -3.99 9.45 18.46
CA ALA A 159 -3.08 8.39 18.86
C ALA A 159 -3.74 7.00 18.78
N GLU A 160 -5.03 6.91 19.10
CA GLU A 160 -5.81 5.67 18.96
C GLU A 160 -5.87 5.22 17.49
N SER A 161 -6.22 6.14 16.58
CA SER A 161 -6.25 5.85 15.13
C SER A 161 -4.87 5.52 14.56
N GLU A 162 -3.82 6.17 15.05
CA GLU A 162 -2.45 5.92 14.61
C GLU A 162 -1.93 4.57 15.09
N LYS A 163 -2.29 4.15 16.30
CA LYS A 163 -1.95 2.82 16.82
C LYS A 163 -2.58 1.72 15.97
N ALA A 164 -3.87 1.86 15.65
CA ALA A 164 -4.56 0.92 14.76
C ALA A 164 -3.90 0.87 13.37
N ARG A 165 -3.61 2.04 12.77
CA ARG A 165 -2.89 2.14 11.50
C ARG A 165 -1.51 1.48 11.55
N LYS A 166 -0.77 1.69 12.63
CA LYS A 166 0.56 1.09 12.83
C LYS A 166 0.49 -0.43 12.91
N GLN A 167 -0.53 -0.97 13.60
CA GLN A 167 -0.75 -2.41 13.69
C GLN A 167 -1.12 -3.03 12.35
N GLU A 168 -2.04 -2.41 11.60
CA GLU A 168 -2.43 -2.90 10.26
C GLU A 168 -1.23 -2.89 9.30
N ARG A 169 -0.46 -1.79 9.29
CA ARG A 169 0.78 -1.71 8.53
C ARG A 169 1.77 -2.79 8.94
N GLN A 170 1.91 -3.08 10.23
CA GLN A 170 2.83 -4.11 10.71
C GLN A 170 2.44 -5.49 10.21
N ARG A 171 1.14 -5.84 10.25
CA ARG A 171 0.63 -7.10 9.68
C ARG A 171 0.89 -7.19 8.18
N ALA A 172 0.63 -6.11 7.44
CA ALA A 172 0.93 -6.05 6.02
C ALA A 172 2.42 -6.29 5.72
N ILE A 173 3.32 -5.70 6.52
CA ILE A 173 4.78 -5.92 6.38
C ILE A 173 5.13 -7.37 6.67
N GLU A 174 4.61 -7.96 7.75
CA GLU A 174 4.87 -9.36 8.13
C GLU A 174 4.41 -10.34 7.04
N ALA A 175 3.21 -10.12 6.48
CA ALA A 175 2.69 -10.91 5.36
C ALA A 175 3.59 -10.84 4.12
N LEU A 176 4.05 -9.63 3.75
CA LEU A 176 4.95 -9.45 2.59
C LEU A 176 6.33 -10.05 2.83
N GLN A 177 6.88 -9.92 4.03
CA GLN A 177 8.17 -10.54 4.38
C GLN A 177 8.08 -12.05 4.31
N HIS A 178 6.99 -12.64 4.81
CA HIS A 178 6.75 -14.06 4.73
C HIS A 178 6.61 -14.54 3.27
N ALA A 179 5.88 -13.79 2.44
CA ALA A 179 5.78 -14.07 1.00
C ALA A 179 7.14 -14.00 0.28
N GLU A 180 7.96 -12.99 0.60
CA GLU A 180 9.31 -12.82 0.04
C GLU A 180 10.24 -13.98 0.45
N GLN A 181 10.26 -14.34 1.73
CA GLN A 181 11.04 -15.46 2.24
C GLN A 181 10.62 -16.79 1.57
N ARG A 182 9.32 -17.01 1.41
CA ARG A 182 8.80 -18.19 0.70
C ARG A 182 9.25 -18.22 -0.74
N HIS A 183 9.16 -17.09 -1.46
CA HIS A 183 9.58 -17.00 -2.86
C HIS A 183 11.07 -17.37 -3.01
N LEU A 184 11.94 -16.80 -2.19
CA LEU A 184 13.38 -17.10 -2.24
C LEU A 184 13.70 -18.56 -1.92
N LEU A 185 13.05 -19.10 -0.88
CA LEU A 185 13.25 -20.49 -0.49
C LEU A 185 12.68 -21.45 -1.55
N ALA A 186 11.53 -21.13 -2.15
CA ALA A 186 10.93 -21.89 -3.24
C ALA A 186 11.84 -21.91 -4.46
N ALA A 187 12.47 -20.78 -4.82
CA ALA A 187 13.45 -20.74 -5.91
C ALA A 187 14.65 -21.67 -5.64
N LYS A 188 15.10 -21.77 -4.38
CA LYS A 188 16.14 -22.75 -3.98
C LYS A 188 15.64 -24.18 -4.11
N VAL A 189 14.45 -24.49 -3.57
CA VAL A 189 13.85 -25.82 -3.67
C VAL A 189 13.65 -26.24 -5.13
N SER A 190 13.24 -25.32 -5.99
CA SER A 190 13.03 -25.59 -7.43
C SER A 190 14.33 -26.00 -8.10
N ARG A 191 15.44 -25.31 -7.79
CA ARG A 191 16.78 -25.72 -8.26
C ARG A 191 17.17 -27.09 -7.73
N ASP A 192 16.89 -27.39 -6.46
CA ASP A 192 17.19 -28.70 -5.88
C ASP A 192 16.36 -29.82 -6.56
N ILE A 193 15.08 -29.57 -6.87
CA ILE A 193 14.20 -30.50 -7.60
C ILE A 193 14.70 -30.72 -9.03
N TRP A 194 15.16 -29.66 -9.72
CA TRP A 194 15.71 -29.76 -11.07
C TRP A 194 16.96 -30.65 -11.16
N LEU A 195 17.68 -30.85 -10.06
CA LEU A 195 18.87 -31.70 -10.01
C LEU A 195 18.55 -33.18 -9.71
N LEU A 196 17.27 -33.53 -9.47
CA LEU A 196 16.88 -34.90 -9.20
C LEU A 196 17.01 -35.80 -10.45
N PRO A 197 17.36 -37.09 -10.27
CA PRO A 197 17.40 -38.03 -11.38
C PRO A 197 16.00 -38.25 -11.98
N ASP A 198 15.96 -38.55 -13.28
CA ASP A 198 14.73 -38.81 -14.05
C ASP A 198 13.75 -37.63 -14.15
N ILE A 199 14.15 -36.42 -13.72
CA ILE A 199 13.32 -35.21 -13.84
C ILE A 199 13.05 -34.83 -15.30
N ASP A 200 13.98 -35.15 -16.20
CA ASP A 200 13.89 -34.96 -17.65
C ASP A 200 12.83 -35.85 -18.32
N LYS A 201 12.39 -36.92 -17.64
CA LYS A 201 11.37 -37.85 -18.11
C LYS A 201 9.96 -37.49 -17.64
N VAL A 202 9.83 -36.48 -16.80
CA VAL A 202 8.54 -36.01 -16.27
C VAL A 202 7.84 -35.16 -17.34
N PRO A 203 6.53 -35.37 -17.61
CA PRO A 203 5.78 -34.52 -18.51
C PRO A 203 5.84 -33.05 -18.10
N ASP A 204 6.07 -32.15 -19.07
CA ASP A 204 6.27 -30.71 -18.84
C ASP A 204 5.23 -30.05 -17.89
N PRO A 205 3.93 -30.33 -18.00
CA PRO A 205 2.95 -29.75 -17.07
C PRO A 205 3.15 -30.17 -15.60
N ILE A 206 3.62 -31.40 -15.34
CA ILE A 206 3.96 -31.85 -13.98
C ILE A 206 5.29 -31.26 -13.52
N LEU A 207 6.24 -31.09 -14.44
CA LEU A 207 7.51 -30.43 -14.16
C LEU A 207 7.29 -28.97 -13.73
N ARG A 208 6.47 -28.21 -14.47
CA ARG A 208 6.06 -26.85 -14.07
C ARG A 208 5.34 -26.81 -12.74
N PHE A 209 4.50 -27.80 -12.44
CA PHE A 209 3.88 -27.93 -11.12
C PHE A 209 4.90 -28.14 -10.00
N LEU A 210 5.88 -29.03 -10.22
CA LEU A 210 6.93 -29.36 -9.24
C LEU A 210 7.86 -28.17 -8.96
N LEU A 211 8.28 -27.47 -10.00
CA LEU A 211 9.19 -26.32 -9.92
C LEU A 211 8.47 -25.02 -9.53
N GLY A 212 7.14 -24.97 -9.57
CA GLY A 212 6.36 -23.79 -9.21
C GLY A 212 5.58 -23.99 -7.90
N PRO A 213 4.28 -24.29 -7.96
CA PRO A 213 3.43 -24.45 -6.77
C PRO A 213 3.99 -25.42 -5.72
N TRP A 214 4.52 -26.58 -6.12
CA TRP A 214 4.98 -27.57 -5.14
C TRP A 214 6.25 -27.14 -4.40
N ALA A 215 7.19 -26.50 -5.10
CA ALA A 215 8.36 -25.90 -4.46
C ALA A 215 7.97 -24.84 -3.41
N LYS A 216 6.88 -24.08 -3.65
CA LYS A 216 6.31 -23.12 -2.68
C LYS A 216 5.71 -23.83 -1.47
N VAL A 217 5.09 -24.99 -1.62
CA VAL A 217 4.59 -25.83 -0.51
C VAL A 217 5.74 -26.30 0.38
N VAL A 218 6.80 -26.84 -0.22
CA VAL A 218 7.98 -27.30 0.54
C VAL A 218 8.65 -26.13 1.26
N ALA A 219 8.74 -24.96 0.62
CA ALA A 219 9.25 -23.74 1.24
C ALA A 219 8.37 -23.30 2.43
N GLN A 220 7.05 -23.28 2.26
CA GLN A 220 6.10 -22.93 3.32
C GLN A 220 6.26 -23.84 4.53
N ALA A 221 6.30 -25.16 4.32
CA ALA A 221 6.44 -26.13 5.40
C ALA A 221 7.73 -25.90 6.21
N ARG A 222 8.85 -25.58 5.53
CA ARG A 222 10.13 -25.26 6.17
C ARG A 222 10.11 -23.92 6.93
N LEU A 223 9.40 -22.91 6.44
CA LEU A 223 9.28 -21.62 7.13
C LEU A 223 8.42 -21.71 8.40
N THR A 224 7.41 -22.57 8.40
CA THR A 224 6.53 -22.79 9.56
C THR A 224 7.04 -23.84 10.55
N ASP A 225 8.11 -24.56 10.22
CA ASP A 225 8.61 -25.63 11.07
C ASP A 225 9.29 -25.09 12.32
N THR A 226 8.89 -25.62 13.47
CA THR A 226 9.51 -25.35 14.78
C THR A 226 10.27 -26.56 15.32
N SER A 227 10.21 -27.70 14.63
CA SER A 227 10.77 -28.99 15.08
C SER A 227 12.22 -29.22 14.65
N GLY A 228 12.72 -28.49 13.65
CA GLY A 228 14.07 -28.66 13.09
C GLY A 228 14.16 -29.85 12.12
N SER A 229 13.03 -30.31 11.58
CA SER A 229 12.99 -31.40 10.60
C SER A 229 13.52 -30.93 9.25
N THR A 230 14.25 -31.80 8.55
CA THR A 230 14.72 -31.52 7.19
C THR A 230 13.61 -31.61 6.13
N ASP A 231 12.54 -32.36 6.43
CA ASP A 231 11.35 -32.47 5.60
C ASP A 231 10.06 -32.38 6.45
N PRO A 232 9.71 -31.17 6.93
CA PRO A 232 8.48 -30.96 7.69
C PRO A 232 7.25 -31.33 6.86
N GLY A 233 6.38 -32.19 7.41
CA GLY A 233 5.19 -32.66 6.70
C GLY A 233 5.44 -33.72 5.61
N ARG A 234 6.71 -34.11 5.37
CA ARG A 234 7.14 -35.09 4.36
C ARG A 234 6.85 -34.65 2.91
N TYR A 235 6.81 -33.34 2.64
CA TYR A 235 6.48 -32.80 1.32
C TYR A 235 7.61 -32.94 0.30
N GLN A 236 8.87 -33.03 0.75
CA GLN A 236 10.00 -33.31 -0.13
C GLN A 236 9.98 -34.77 -0.59
N GLU A 237 9.66 -35.72 0.29
CA GLU A 237 9.48 -37.13 -0.11
C GLU A 237 8.38 -37.30 -1.18
N LEU A 238 7.34 -36.47 -1.14
CA LEU A 238 6.30 -36.47 -2.16
C LEU A 238 6.81 -36.10 -3.55
N VAL A 239 7.90 -35.34 -3.66
CA VAL A 239 8.50 -34.99 -4.97
C VAL A 239 8.96 -36.26 -5.69
N GLU A 240 9.72 -37.12 -5.02
CA GLU A 240 10.23 -38.36 -5.59
C GLU A 240 9.08 -39.31 -5.96
N ALA A 241 8.06 -39.40 -5.08
CA ALA A 241 6.86 -40.16 -5.35
C ALA A 241 6.10 -39.64 -6.58
N LEU A 242 6.05 -38.32 -6.77
CA LEU A 242 5.37 -37.69 -7.90
C LEU A 242 6.15 -37.91 -9.21
N ILE A 243 7.46 -37.68 -9.21
CA ILE A 243 8.36 -37.93 -10.36
C ILE A 243 8.19 -39.37 -10.85
N TRP A 244 8.17 -40.34 -9.93
CA TRP A 244 7.96 -41.75 -10.29
C TRP A 244 6.54 -41.99 -10.83
N SER A 245 5.52 -41.44 -10.18
CA SER A 245 4.12 -41.70 -10.56
C SER A 245 3.69 -41.01 -11.86
N ALA A 246 4.37 -39.94 -12.25
CA ALA A 246 4.07 -39.16 -13.45
C ALA A 246 4.59 -39.80 -14.74
N GLN A 247 5.30 -40.94 -14.65
CA GLN A 247 5.89 -41.64 -15.79
C GLN A 247 5.06 -42.89 -16.16
N PRO A 248 4.29 -42.86 -17.27
CA PRO A 248 3.42 -43.97 -17.68
C PRO A 248 4.18 -45.28 -17.96
N GLU A 249 5.41 -45.21 -18.45
CA GLU A 249 6.23 -46.40 -18.77
C GLU A 249 6.62 -47.16 -17.49
N LEU A 250 7.06 -46.45 -16.45
CA LEU A 250 7.44 -47.04 -15.17
C LEU A 250 6.24 -47.54 -14.37
N THR A 251 5.15 -46.77 -14.37
CA THR A 251 3.94 -47.11 -13.62
C THR A 251 3.21 -48.32 -14.20
N ARG A 252 3.23 -48.54 -15.52
CA ARG A 252 2.72 -49.76 -16.17
C ARG A 252 3.43 -51.02 -15.68
N MET A 253 4.73 -50.96 -15.39
CA MET A 253 5.49 -52.11 -14.88
C MET A 253 5.13 -52.47 -13.43
N ASN A 254 4.53 -51.54 -12.67
CA ASN A 254 4.21 -51.76 -11.26
C ASN A 254 2.91 -51.05 -10.83
N THR A 255 1.79 -51.45 -11.46
CA THR A 255 0.45 -50.90 -11.18
C THR A 255 0.00 -51.14 -9.73
N GLY A 256 0.45 -52.23 -9.09
CA GLY A 256 0.18 -52.52 -7.68
C GLY A 256 0.88 -51.58 -6.69
N ARG A 257 2.06 -51.03 -7.05
CA ARG A 257 2.69 -49.94 -6.28
C ARG A 257 1.91 -48.64 -6.44
N LEU A 258 1.51 -48.31 -7.67
CA LEU A 258 0.73 -47.10 -7.96
C LEU A 258 -0.59 -47.10 -7.18
N ALA A 259 -1.36 -48.20 -7.20
CA ALA A 259 -2.64 -48.31 -6.49
C ALA A 259 -2.52 -48.14 -4.96
N ARG A 260 -1.37 -48.50 -4.36
CA ARG A 260 -1.10 -48.30 -2.92
C ARG A 260 -0.61 -46.89 -2.57
N LEU A 261 -0.01 -46.20 -3.55
CA LEU A 261 0.58 -44.88 -3.39
C LEU A 261 -0.47 -43.76 -3.52
N LEU A 262 -1.38 -43.87 -4.49
CA LEU A 262 -2.38 -42.83 -4.78
C LEU A 262 -3.24 -42.41 -3.57
N PRO A 263 -3.78 -43.33 -2.75
CA PRO A 263 -4.61 -42.94 -1.60
C PRO A 263 -3.85 -42.16 -0.52
N LYS A 264 -2.51 -42.19 -0.53
CA LYS A 264 -1.64 -41.44 0.39
C LYS A 264 -1.15 -40.13 -0.23
N LEU A 265 -0.81 -40.16 -1.51
CA LEU A 265 -0.24 -39.03 -2.24
C LEU A 265 -1.27 -37.93 -2.47
N LEU A 266 -2.47 -38.27 -2.97
CA LEU A 266 -3.47 -37.28 -3.38
C LEU A 266 -3.95 -36.39 -2.20
N PRO A 267 -4.28 -36.94 -1.01
CA PRO A 267 -4.67 -36.10 0.13
C PRO A 267 -3.54 -35.18 0.59
N LYS A 268 -2.29 -35.69 0.60
CA LYS A 268 -1.11 -34.90 1.00
C LYS A 268 -0.79 -33.79 0.01
N LEU A 269 -0.99 -34.01 -1.29
CA LEU A 269 -0.92 -32.94 -2.30
C LEU A 269 -1.96 -31.84 -2.03
N ARG A 270 -3.21 -32.21 -1.73
CA ARG A 270 -4.28 -31.24 -1.41
C ARG A 270 -3.95 -30.45 -0.13
N GLU A 271 -3.50 -31.14 0.91
CA GLU A 271 -3.06 -30.53 2.17
C GLU A 271 -1.92 -29.51 1.94
N GLY A 272 -0.92 -29.91 1.15
CA GLY A 272 0.20 -29.05 0.79
C GLY A 272 -0.26 -27.79 0.03
N LEU A 273 -1.07 -27.94 -1.02
CA LEU A 273 -1.57 -26.80 -1.80
C LEU A 273 -2.47 -25.87 -1.00
N ALA A 274 -3.27 -26.41 -0.07
CA ALA A 274 -4.06 -25.60 0.85
C ALA A 274 -3.19 -24.77 1.80
N SER A 275 -2.01 -25.26 2.19
CA SER A 275 -1.11 -24.53 3.11
C SER A 275 -0.53 -23.22 2.55
N ILE A 276 -0.60 -23.02 1.23
CA ILE A 276 -0.17 -21.81 0.53
C ILE A 276 -1.34 -21.05 -0.11
N ASP A 277 -2.57 -21.40 0.28
CA ASP A 277 -3.83 -20.90 -0.29
C ASP A 277 -3.86 -20.96 -1.82
N TYR A 278 -3.39 -22.08 -2.40
CA TYR A 278 -3.38 -22.25 -3.84
C TYR A 278 -4.82 -22.35 -4.40
N PRO A 279 -5.16 -21.70 -5.53
CA PRO A 279 -6.52 -21.66 -6.03
C PRO A 279 -7.13 -23.06 -6.30
N PRO A 280 -8.41 -23.29 -5.96
CA PRO A 280 -9.02 -24.61 -6.07
C PRO A 280 -9.19 -25.06 -7.52
N ASP A 281 -9.50 -24.13 -8.44
CA ASP A 281 -9.59 -24.36 -9.88
C ASP A 281 -8.24 -24.84 -10.46
N ARG A 282 -7.14 -24.17 -10.08
CA ARG A 282 -5.78 -24.59 -10.49
C ARG A 282 -5.38 -25.91 -9.84
N THR A 283 -5.83 -26.17 -8.62
CA THR A 283 -5.61 -27.46 -7.93
C THR A 283 -6.28 -28.60 -8.70
N GLU A 284 -7.57 -28.47 -9.04
CA GLU A 284 -8.30 -29.52 -9.76
C GLU A 284 -7.70 -29.77 -11.16
N ALA A 285 -7.20 -28.73 -11.85
CA ALA A 285 -6.52 -28.90 -13.14
C ALA A 285 -5.27 -29.80 -13.06
N VAL A 286 -4.47 -29.67 -11.99
CA VAL A 286 -3.30 -30.54 -11.76
C VAL A 286 -3.73 -31.97 -11.44
N PHE A 287 -4.80 -32.14 -10.65
CA PHE A 287 -5.30 -33.47 -10.28
C PHE A 287 -5.90 -34.21 -11.47
N GLU A 288 -6.60 -33.51 -12.37
CA GLU A 288 -7.10 -34.07 -13.62
C GLU A 288 -5.95 -34.58 -14.50
N LEU A 289 -4.89 -33.78 -14.64
CA LEU A 289 -3.68 -34.19 -15.36
C LEU A 289 -3.02 -35.43 -14.73
N LEU A 290 -2.87 -35.46 -13.41
CA LEU A 290 -2.33 -36.63 -12.70
C LEU A 290 -3.20 -37.86 -12.93
N MET A 291 -4.52 -37.72 -12.84
CA MET A 291 -5.46 -38.79 -13.12
C MET A 291 -5.30 -39.33 -14.55
N GLN A 292 -5.18 -38.45 -15.54
CA GLN A 292 -4.97 -38.86 -16.94
C GLN A 292 -3.66 -39.63 -17.12
N LEU A 293 -2.58 -39.21 -16.48
CA LEU A 293 -1.30 -39.92 -16.51
C LEU A 293 -1.40 -41.29 -15.81
N HIS A 294 -2.01 -41.34 -14.63
CA HIS A 294 -2.15 -42.58 -13.86
C HIS A 294 -3.09 -43.59 -14.53
N GLN A 295 -4.14 -43.15 -15.24
CA GLN A 295 -5.00 -44.04 -16.03
C GLN A 295 -4.25 -44.73 -17.17
N GLN A 296 -3.24 -44.08 -17.76
CA GLN A 296 -2.41 -44.71 -18.80
C GLN A 296 -1.63 -45.92 -18.27
N ALA A 297 -1.36 -45.97 -16.95
CA ALA A 297 -0.73 -47.11 -16.31
C ALA A 297 -1.58 -48.40 -16.34
N PHE A 298 -2.91 -48.24 -16.44
CA PHE A 298 -3.88 -49.35 -16.42
C PHE A 298 -4.43 -49.71 -17.80
N LYS A 299 -4.11 -48.92 -18.83
CA LYS A 299 -4.46 -49.26 -20.22
C LYS A 299 -3.49 -50.34 -20.74
N PRO A 300 -3.97 -51.40 -21.42
CA PRO A 300 -3.09 -52.36 -22.06
C PRO A 300 -2.24 -51.64 -23.12
N GLY A 301 -0.93 -51.55 -22.88
CA GLY A 301 -0.01 -50.93 -23.83
C GLY A 301 0.20 -51.80 -25.08
N PRO A 302 0.69 -51.22 -26.19
CA PRO A 302 1.19 -52.02 -27.31
C PRO A 302 2.28 -52.94 -26.77
N ARG A 303 2.08 -54.25 -26.96
CA ARG A 303 3.06 -55.27 -26.61
C ARG A 303 4.37 -54.90 -27.33
N PRO A 304 5.50 -54.72 -26.63
CA PRO A 304 6.77 -54.50 -27.32
C PRO A 304 6.95 -55.66 -28.27
N ALA A 305 7.07 -55.35 -29.56
CA ALA A 305 7.44 -56.34 -30.55
C ALA A 305 8.73 -56.98 -30.07
N THR A 306 8.70 -58.31 -29.99
CA THR A 306 9.87 -59.15 -29.72
C THR A 306 11.06 -58.61 -30.52
N PRO A 307 12.25 -58.44 -29.89
CA PRO A 307 13.41 -57.98 -30.62
C PRO A 307 13.71 -59.02 -31.71
N ARG A 308 13.53 -58.62 -32.96
CA ARG A 308 13.96 -59.40 -34.10
C ARG A 308 15.48 -59.31 -34.10
N THR A 309 16.12 -60.42 -33.77
CA THR A 309 17.57 -60.63 -33.76
C THR A 309 18.22 -59.98 -34.98
N ALA A 310 18.94 -58.88 -34.76
CA ALA A 310 19.94 -58.38 -35.70
C ALA A 310 21.29 -58.93 -35.23
N ALA A 311 21.90 -59.76 -36.08
CA ALA A 311 23.26 -60.25 -35.92
C ALA A 311 24.29 -59.11 -36.16
N PRO A 312 25.54 -59.26 -35.68
CA PRO A 312 26.35 -58.15 -35.20
C PRO A 312 27.31 -57.62 -36.27
N ALA A 313 27.56 -56.30 -36.28
CA ALA A 313 28.78 -55.73 -36.85
C ALA A 313 28.98 -54.29 -36.34
N GLY A 314 30.18 -54.02 -35.80
CA GLY A 314 30.71 -52.67 -35.65
C GLY A 314 30.88 -52.19 -34.22
N THR A 315 32.05 -52.47 -33.65
CA THR A 315 32.60 -51.83 -32.44
C THR A 315 32.53 -50.30 -32.54
N PRO A 316 31.99 -49.56 -31.56
CA PRO A 316 32.28 -48.14 -31.42
C PRO A 316 33.53 -47.95 -30.56
N ALA A 317 34.51 -47.24 -31.12
CA ALA A 317 35.65 -46.71 -30.40
C ALA A 317 35.16 -45.80 -29.25
N ALA A 318 35.67 -46.06 -28.05
CA ALA A 318 35.45 -45.24 -26.88
C ALA A 318 36.11 -43.86 -27.08
N VAL A 319 35.28 -42.83 -27.16
CA VAL A 319 35.70 -41.45 -26.92
C VAL A 319 35.14 -41.08 -25.56
N SER A 320 36.01 -40.97 -24.56
CA SER A 320 35.69 -40.39 -23.26
C SER A 320 35.29 -38.93 -23.45
N ALA A 321 33.98 -38.67 -23.51
CA ALA A 321 33.44 -37.35 -23.23
C ALA A 321 33.24 -37.25 -21.72
N ALA A 322 33.97 -36.35 -21.08
CA ALA A 322 33.70 -35.93 -19.71
C ALA A 322 32.23 -35.49 -19.57
N PRO A 323 31.58 -35.70 -18.41
CA PRO A 323 30.19 -35.29 -18.23
C PRO A 323 30.11 -33.77 -18.41
N ALA A 324 29.37 -33.34 -19.43
CA ALA A 324 28.97 -31.95 -19.55
C ALA A 324 28.16 -31.59 -18.29
N PRO A 325 28.34 -30.39 -17.72
CA PRO A 325 27.50 -29.92 -16.62
C PRO A 325 26.02 -30.01 -17.07
N PRO A 326 25.09 -30.36 -16.15
CA PRO A 326 23.68 -30.39 -16.48
C PRO A 326 23.26 -29.04 -17.09
N PRO A 327 22.35 -29.05 -18.09
CA PRO A 327 21.86 -27.81 -18.66
C PRO A 327 21.31 -26.92 -17.53
N PRO A 328 21.54 -25.60 -17.60
CA PRO A 328 20.97 -24.69 -16.63
C PRO A 328 19.46 -24.91 -16.58
N PRO A 329 18.82 -24.75 -15.40
CA PRO A 329 17.37 -24.80 -15.31
C PRO A 329 16.76 -23.86 -16.35
N PRO A 330 15.56 -24.15 -16.88
CA PRO A 330 14.85 -23.20 -17.71
C PRO A 330 14.88 -21.85 -16.99
N ALA A 331 15.24 -20.81 -17.74
CA ALA A 331 15.22 -19.46 -17.19
C ALA A 331 13.85 -19.24 -16.55
N PRO A 332 13.79 -18.59 -15.38
CA PRO A 332 12.51 -18.19 -14.80
C PRO A 332 11.65 -17.57 -15.91
N ASP A 333 10.43 -18.09 -16.10
CA ASP A 333 9.52 -17.56 -17.12
C ASP A 333 9.38 -16.04 -16.90
N GLU A 334 9.07 -15.25 -17.93
CA GLU A 334 8.83 -13.80 -17.76
C GLU A 334 7.75 -13.51 -16.68
N ASP A 335 6.92 -14.52 -16.37
CA ASP A 335 5.89 -14.61 -15.32
C ASP A 335 6.39 -15.04 -13.92
N ASP A 336 7.69 -14.99 -13.62
CA ASP A 336 8.22 -15.23 -12.26
C ASP A 336 7.94 -14.07 -11.29
N GLU A 337 6.65 -13.72 -11.18
CA GLU A 337 6.16 -12.79 -10.19
C GLU A 337 6.11 -13.47 -8.81
N PRO A 338 6.63 -12.81 -7.74
CA PRO A 338 6.57 -13.33 -6.39
C PRO A 338 5.15 -13.72 -6.00
N TRP A 339 4.93 -14.99 -5.64
CA TRP A 339 3.62 -15.46 -5.21
C TRP A 339 3.29 -14.94 -3.81
N VAL A 340 2.23 -14.14 -3.75
CA VAL A 340 1.57 -13.72 -2.51
C VAL A 340 0.29 -14.53 -2.38
N ALA A 341 0.12 -15.25 -1.26
CA ALA A 341 -1.08 -16.05 -1.04
C ALA A 341 -2.33 -15.14 -0.95
N PRO A 342 -3.53 -15.56 -1.37
CA PRO A 342 -4.76 -14.77 -1.27
C PRO A 342 -5.03 -14.15 0.11
N SER A 343 -4.70 -14.86 1.20
CA SER A 343 -4.78 -14.34 2.57
C SER A 343 -3.79 -13.19 2.81
N GLU A 344 -2.52 -13.38 2.46
CA GLU A 344 -1.45 -12.37 2.54
C GLU A 344 -1.73 -11.16 1.65
N ALA A 345 -2.32 -11.39 0.47
CA ALA A 345 -2.72 -10.35 -0.45
C ALA A 345 -3.84 -9.49 0.14
N LYS A 346 -4.80 -10.12 0.83
CA LYS A 346 -5.86 -9.39 1.54
C LYS A 346 -5.33 -8.59 2.73
N GLU A 347 -4.37 -9.13 3.48
CA GLU A 347 -3.77 -8.45 4.65
C GLU A 347 -2.86 -7.28 4.24
N SER A 348 -2.12 -7.43 3.14
CA SER A 348 -1.21 -6.38 2.65
C SER A 348 -1.85 -5.41 1.65
N GLY A 349 -3.05 -5.72 1.15
CA GLY A 349 -3.68 -4.99 0.05
C GLY A 349 -2.92 -5.13 -1.26
N PHE A 350 -2.43 -6.34 -1.56
CA PHE A 350 -1.60 -6.60 -2.73
C PHE A 350 -2.38 -6.40 -4.03
N MET A 351 -1.86 -5.51 -4.88
CA MET A 351 -2.37 -5.29 -6.22
C MET A 351 -1.65 -6.22 -7.19
N GLU A 352 -2.42 -7.11 -7.81
CA GLU A 352 -1.91 -7.98 -8.86
C GLU A 352 -1.80 -7.21 -10.18
N ALA A 353 -0.85 -7.59 -11.03
CA ALA A 353 -0.58 -6.93 -12.31
C ALA A 353 -1.81 -6.88 -13.24
N SER A 354 -2.76 -7.80 -13.08
CA SER A 354 -4.05 -7.89 -13.79
C SER A 354 -5.10 -6.88 -13.33
N GLN A 355 -4.93 -6.28 -12.16
CA GLN A 355 -5.87 -5.31 -11.55
C GLN A 355 -5.43 -3.86 -11.78
N ALA A 356 -4.30 -3.65 -12.44
CA ALA A 356 -3.83 -2.32 -12.82
C ALA A 356 -4.81 -1.68 -13.81
N PRO A 357 -5.15 -0.38 -13.65
CA PRO A 357 -6.00 0.31 -14.61
C PRO A 357 -5.32 0.32 -15.99
N GLU A 358 -5.90 -0.36 -16.97
CA GLU A 358 -5.52 -0.22 -18.37
C GLU A 358 -5.97 1.17 -18.86
N SER A 359 -5.07 2.15 -18.80
CA SER A 359 -5.33 3.45 -19.41
C SER A 359 -5.31 3.32 -20.93
N GLU A 360 -6.50 3.28 -21.56
CA GLU A 360 -6.69 3.54 -22.99
C GLU A 360 -6.44 5.02 -23.30
N SER A 361 -5.18 5.45 -23.28
CA SER A 361 -4.63 6.60 -24.01
C SER A 361 -3.21 6.87 -23.53
N PRO A 362 -2.18 6.74 -24.38
CA PRO A 362 -0.94 7.44 -24.14
C PRO A 362 -1.26 8.93 -24.24
N LEU A 363 -1.27 9.65 -23.12
CA LEU A 363 -1.11 11.10 -23.18
C LEU A 363 0.22 11.37 -23.91
N PRO A 364 0.26 12.28 -24.90
CA PRO A 364 1.49 12.56 -25.62
C PRO A 364 2.51 13.05 -24.60
N ALA A 365 3.61 12.29 -24.47
CA ALA A 365 4.73 12.62 -23.63
C ALA A 365 5.13 14.08 -23.85
N LEU A 366 4.93 14.92 -22.84
CA LEU A 366 5.59 16.22 -22.81
C LEU A 366 7.09 15.89 -22.72
N ALA A 367 7.82 16.23 -23.77
CA ALA A 367 9.20 15.84 -24.02
C ALA A 367 10.06 15.88 -22.75
N ALA A 368 10.42 14.70 -22.25
CA ALA A 368 11.55 14.55 -21.34
C ALA A 368 12.85 14.66 -22.17
N PRO A 369 13.92 15.29 -21.64
CA PRO A 369 15.23 15.21 -22.26
C PRO A 369 15.70 13.75 -22.22
N ALA A 370 16.15 13.25 -23.37
CA ALA A 370 16.82 11.97 -23.47
C ALA A 370 18.18 12.01 -22.78
N GLU A 371 18.62 10.81 -22.35
CA GLU A 371 19.93 10.45 -21.80
C GLU A 371 20.07 10.51 -20.26
N GLY A 372 19.73 9.38 -19.65
CA GLY A 372 20.10 8.96 -18.30
C GLY A 372 19.76 7.48 -18.15
N GLU A 373 20.61 6.70 -17.49
CA GLU A 373 20.43 5.27 -17.16
C GLU A 373 19.00 4.97 -16.64
N PRO A 374 18.50 3.71 -16.71
CA PRO A 374 17.23 3.33 -16.08
C PRO A 374 17.39 3.34 -14.55
N GLY A 375 17.54 4.53 -13.99
CA GLY A 375 17.46 4.81 -12.58
C GLY A 375 15.99 4.90 -12.23
N THR A 376 15.52 3.93 -11.46
CA THR A 376 14.32 4.03 -10.65
C THR A 376 14.19 5.46 -10.11
N PRO A 377 13.03 6.14 -10.22
CA PRO A 377 12.83 7.34 -9.44
C PRO A 377 13.11 6.97 -7.99
N ALA A 378 13.97 7.75 -7.32
CA ALA A 378 14.45 7.46 -5.97
C ALA A 378 13.29 7.55 -4.96
N LEU A 379 12.45 6.52 -4.95
CA LEU A 379 11.33 6.32 -4.04
C LEU A 379 11.90 5.95 -2.68
N ALA A 380 12.19 6.96 -1.88
CA ALA A 380 12.59 6.78 -0.50
C ALA A 380 11.35 6.50 0.37
N VAL A 381 11.50 5.66 1.39
CA VAL A 381 10.48 5.49 2.43
C VAL A 381 10.12 6.88 3.00
N GLY A 382 8.83 7.18 3.06
CA GLY A 382 8.29 8.49 3.43
C GLY A 382 7.85 9.36 2.26
N SER A 383 8.16 8.97 1.01
CA SER A 383 7.70 9.70 -0.19
C SER A 383 6.18 9.61 -0.34
N TRP A 384 5.55 10.74 -0.64
CA TRP A 384 4.12 10.80 -0.96
C TRP A 384 3.92 10.57 -2.45
N VAL A 385 2.94 9.74 -2.80
CA VAL A 385 2.54 9.46 -4.17
C VAL A 385 1.03 9.55 -4.30
N ASN A 386 0.55 10.09 -5.42
CA ASN A 386 -0.83 9.90 -5.84
C ASN A 386 -0.88 8.61 -6.67
N LEU A 387 -1.75 7.70 -6.30
CA LEU A 387 -1.89 6.38 -6.90
C LEU A 387 -3.33 6.19 -7.39
N LEU A 388 -3.48 5.76 -8.63
CA LEU A 388 -4.79 5.47 -9.21
C LEU A 388 -5.23 4.05 -8.83
N VAL A 389 -6.23 3.94 -7.95
CA VAL A 389 -6.81 2.65 -7.52
C VAL A 389 -8.28 2.61 -7.86
N ALA A 390 -8.70 1.57 -8.60
CA ALA A 390 -10.09 1.39 -9.03
C ALA A 390 -10.71 2.66 -9.69
N GLY A 391 -9.90 3.37 -10.48
CA GLY A 391 -10.32 4.60 -11.17
C GLY A 391 -10.37 5.87 -10.30
N ARG A 392 -9.92 5.81 -9.05
CA ARG A 392 -9.83 6.98 -8.15
C ARG A 392 -8.40 7.27 -7.77
N TRP A 393 -8.02 8.54 -7.81
CA TRP A 393 -6.75 8.99 -7.27
C TRP A 393 -6.81 8.95 -5.76
N GLU A 394 -5.80 8.33 -5.16
CA GLU A 394 -5.60 8.32 -3.73
C GLU A 394 -4.18 8.71 -3.37
N ARG A 395 -4.06 9.67 -2.46
CA ARG A 395 -2.80 10.03 -1.83
C ARG A 395 -2.36 8.95 -0.83
N THR A 396 -1.21 8.37 -1.10
CA THR A 396 -0.58 7.34 -0.28
C THR A 396 0.88 7.67 -0.02
N GLN A 397 1.43 7.15 1.06
CA GLN A 397 2.83 7.31 1.40
C GLN A 397 3.53 5.96 1.30
N LEU A 398 4.71 5.93 0.68
CA LEU A 398 5.57 4.75 0.69
C LEU A 398 6.05 4.51 2.13
N SER A 399 5.56 3.45 2.77
CA SER A 399 5.75 3.21 4.20
C SER A 399 6.76 2.11 4.49
N TRP A 400 7.04 1.23 3.51
CA TRP A 400 8.05 0.18 3.61
C TRP A 400 8.49 -0.32 2.23
N ILE A 401 9.74 -0.78 2.14
CA ILE A 401 10.33 -1.43 0.96
C ILE A 401 10.96 -2.75 1.43
N GLY A 402 10.73 -3.84 0.69
CA GLY A 402 11.30 -5.15 0.96
C GLY A 402 12.83 -5.14 0.96
N SER A 403 13.46 -6.04 1.72
CA SER A 403 14.92 -6.07 1.86
C SER A 403 15.63 -6.34 0.53
N ASN A 404 14.98 -7.04 -0.40
CA ASN A 404 15.52 -7.30 -1.73
C ASN A 404 14.87 -6.43 -2.82
N GLY A 405 14.10 -5.40 -2.43
CA GLY A 405 13.39 -4.53 -3.38
C GLY A 405 12.22 -5.20 -4.10
N THR A 406 11.76 -6.36 -3.62
CA THR A 406 10.71 -7.16 -4.26
C THR A 406 9.34 -6.52 -4.14
N PHE A 407 9.01 -6.02 -2.95
CA PHE A 407 7.70 -5.47 -2.61
C PHE A 407 7.80 -4.03 -2.10
N PHE A 408 6.81 -3.22 -2.46
CA PHE A 408 6.63 -1.85 -2.01
C PHE A 408 5.28 -1.74 -1.30
N LEU A 409 5.26 -1.17 -0.10
CA LEU A 409 4.04 -0.97 0.68
C LEU A 409 3.71 0.51 0.78
N PHE A 410 2.54 0.86 0.29
CA PHE A 410 1.96 2.18 0.35
C PHE A 410 0.85 2.21 1.41
N THR A 411 0.73 3.32 2.11
CA THR A 411 -0.27 3.49 3.17
C THR A 411 -0.97 4.82 3.01
N SER A 412 -2.29 4.79 2.94
CA SER A 412 -3.13 6.01 2.86
C SER A 412 -3.27 6.70 4.22
N ALA A 413 -3.78 7.93 4.22
CA ALA A 413 -4.15 8.66 5.43
C ALA A 413 -5.16 7.87 6.31
N SER A 414 -6.06 7.11 5.68
CA SER A 414 -7.05 6.26 6.34
C SER A 414 -6.45 5.04 7.05
N GLY A 415 -5.20 4.70 6.74
CA GLY A 415 -4.53 3.49 7.20
C GLY A 415 -4.71 2.28 6.31
N ARG A 416 -5.46 2.38 5.20
CA ARG A 416 -5.51 1.33 4.17
C ARG A 416 -4.11 1.13 3.57
N THR A 417 -3.66 -0.12 3.56
CA THR A 417 -2.42 -0.61 2.97
C THR A 417 -2.64 -1.06 1.53
N GLN A 418 -1.66 -0.80 0.69
CA GLN A 418 -1.64 -1.24 -0.70
C GLN A 418 -0.21 -1.68 -1.02
N SER A 419 -0.03 -2.93 -1.44
CA SER A 419 1.30 -3.47 -1.75
C SER A 419 1.40 -3.88 -3.21
N MET A 420 2.61 -3.84 -3.76
CA MET A 420 2.84 -4.19 -5.17
C MET A 420 4.31 -4.54 -5.42
N THR A 421 4.58 -5.21 -6.55
CA THR A 421 5.93 -5.54 -7.00
C THR A 421 6.62 -4.33 -7.65
N LEU A 422 7.96 -4.32 -7.71
CA LEU A 422 8.71 -3.27 -8.42
C LEU A 422 8.25 -3.11 -9.86
N ARG A 423 8.04 -4.23 -10.56
CA ARG A 423 7.58 -4.25 -11.95
C ARG A 423 6.24 -3.53 -12.11
N LEU A 424 5.33 -3.69 -11.15
CA LEU A 424 4.05 -3.00 -11.17
C LEU A 424 4.20 -1.50 -10.86
N VAL A 425 5.09 -1.12 -9.92
CA VAL A 425 5.42 0.29 -9.67
C VAL A 425 5.92 0.97 -10.95
N ASP A 426 6.91 0.38 -11.62
CA ASP A 426 7.50 0.94 -12.83
C ASP A 426 6.45 1.07 -13.95
N ARG A 427 5.60 0.05 -14.11
CA ARG A 427 4.50 0.08 -15.06
C ARG A 427 3.50 1.21 -14.76
N LEU A 428 3.10 1.39 -13.51
CA LEU A 428 2.16 2.43 -13.10
C LEU A 428 2.73 3.84 -13.32
N ILE A 429 4.04 4.03 -13.09
CA ILE A 429 4.72 5.30 -13.37
C ILE A 429 4.75 5.57 -14.88
N GLN A 430 5.11 4.58 -15.69
CA GLN A 430 5.14 4.70 -17.15
C GLN A 430 3.76 4.99 -17.75
N GLN A 431 2.70 4.42 -17.17
CA GLN A 431 1.31 4.63 -17.58
C GLN A 431 0.70 5.95 -17.05
N GLY A 432 1.44 6.71 -16.24
CA GLY A 432 0.93 7.92 -15.58
C GLY A 432 -0.17 7.63 -14.55
N ALA A 433 -0.26 6.39 -14.04
CA ALA A 433 -1.17 5.97 -12.99
C ALA A 433 -0.58 6.14 -11.57
N MET A 434 0.67 6.58 -11.47
CA MET A 434 1.34 6.95 -10.22
C MET A 434 2.16 8.24 -10.40
N HIS A 435 2.01 9.20 -9.49
CA HIS A 435 2.75 10.47 -9.48
C HIS A 435 3.43 10.72 -8.14
N VAL A 436 4.74 11.00 -8.14
CA VAL A 436 5.51 11.32 -6.92
C VAL A 436 5.35 12.80 -6.57
N LEU A 437 5.06 13.10 -5.30
CA LEU A 437 4.91 14.47 -4.77
C LEU A 437 6.18 14.90 -4.01
N ALA A 438 6.67 16.11 -4.29
CA ALA A 438 7.77 16.73 -3.55
C ALA A 438 7.28 17.29 -2.19
N GLN A 439 8.05 17.07 -1.12
CA GLN A 439 7.70 17.48 0.26
C GLN A 439 8.01 18.96 0.54
N GLN A 440 6.99 19.76 0.91
CA GLN A 440 7.15 21.03 1.63
C GLN A 440 6.01 21.19 2.65
N THR A 441 6.27 21.79 3.82
CA THR A 441 5.28 22.05 4.90
C THR A 441 4.47 23.34 4.62
N VAL A 442 3.27 23.46 5.20
CA VAL A 442 2.31 24.57 4.91
C VAL A 442 2.53 25.82 5.76
N VAL A 443 2.70 25.66 7.06
CA VAL A 443 2.68 26.78 8.02
C VAL A 443 3.96 27.62 8.01
N ASP A 444 5.13 26.99 7.85
CA ASP A 444 6.39 27.73 7.75
C ASP A 444 6.37 28.68 6.53
N GLY A 445 5.80 28.23 5.41
CA GLY A 445 5.60 29.06 4.22
C GLY A 445 4.64 30.24 4.45
N ALA A 446 3.60 30.07 5.28
CA ALA A 446 2.64 31.13 5.59
C ALA A 446 3.26 32.24 6.48
N LEU A 447 4.09 31.87 7.47
CA LEU A 447 4.79 32.84 8.32
C LEU A 447 5.92 33.57 7.58
N ASP A 448 6.64 32.88 6.70
CA ASP A 448 7.63 33.51 5.82
C ASP A 448 6.96 34.49 4.84
N ALA A 449 5.77 34.17 4.32
CA ALA A 449 4.99 35.09 3.49
C ALA A 449 4.53 36.33 4.25
N VAL A 450 4.12 36.19 5.52
CA VAL A 450 3.81 37.32 6.42
C VAL A 450 5.04 38.20 6.64
N ALA A 451 6.20 37.58 6.91
CA ALA A 451 7.46 38.30 7.11
C ALA A 451 7.90 39.06 5.84
N GLN A 452 7.75 38.45 4.66
CA GLN A 452 8.04 39.10 3.37
C GLN A 452 7.07 40.24 3.06
N ALA A 453 5.78 40.08 3.36
CA ALA A 453 4.78 41.14 3.20
C ALA A 453 5.07 42.33 4.14
N ALA A 454 5.42 42.06 5.40
CA ALA A 454 5.83 43.08 6.36
C ALA A 454 7.12 43.81 5.90
N MET A 455 8.10 43.11 5.34
CA MET A 455 9.31 43.71 4.76
C MET A 455 8.99 44.59 3.54
N ARG A 456 8.12 44.14 2.62
CA ARG A 456 7.69 44.94 1.47
C ARG A 456 7.00 46.25 1.88
N ASN A 457 6.05 46.17 2.82
CA ASN A 457 5.33 47.34 3.31
C ASN A 457 6.26 48.33 4.03
N SER A 458 7.31 47.84 4.71
CA SER A 458 8.33 48.69 5.36
C SER A 458 9.24 49.44 4.39
N VAL A 459 9.38 48.94 3.16
CA VAL A 459 10.16 49.56 2.08
C VAL A 459 9.31 50.60 1.34
N GLU A 460 8.02 50.32 1.12
CA GLU A 460 7.08 51.26 0.53
C GLU A 460 6.73 52.44 1.45
N SER A 461 6.77 52.29 2.78
CA SER A 461 6.56 53.42 3.71
C SER A 461 7.78 54.34 3.85
N ARG A 462 8.93 54.00 3.24
CA ARG A 462 10.18 54.77 3.27
C ARG A 462 10.49 55.49 1.95
N LEU A 463 9.67 55.27 0.92
CA LEU A 463 9.64 56.03 -0.34
C LEU A 463 8.52 57.07 -0.28
#